data_AF-A0A0G1PLY9-F1
#
_entry.id   AF-A0A0G1PLY9-F1
#
_cell.length_a   1.000
_cell.length_b   1.000
_cell.length_c   1.000
_cell.angle_alpha   90.00
_cell.angle_beta   90.00
_cell.angle_gamma   90.00
#
_symmetry.space_group_name_H-M   'P 1'
#
loop_
_entity.id
_entity.type
_entity.pdbx_description
1 polymer ?
#
loop_
_entity_poly.entity_id
_entity_poly.type
_entity_poly.pdbx_seq_one_letter_code
_entity_poly.pdbx_strand_id
1 'polypeptide(L)'
;MTILPLNPRLVEFLKKRKLKEKFDKQKLLFEQNISHPSLETELLEPKQFRFWSFRIDQKYRAIFIFMQKDTVEIIDINNHYQ
;
A
#
# COMPACT_ATOMS: atom_id res chain seq x y z
N MET A 1 -0.76 13.04 -1.13
CA MET A 1 -0.24 12.14 -0.08
C MET A 1 1.16 11.70 -0.49
N THR A 2 2.10 11.53 0.44
CA THR A 2 3.48 11.12 0.14
C THR A 2 3.76 9.76 0.78
N ILE A 3 4.27 8.80 -0.02
CA ILE A 3 4.72 7.51 0.50
C ILE A 3 6.23 7.59 0.80
N LEU A 4 6.62 7.27 2.03
CA LEU A 4 8.04 7.17 2.41
C LEU A 4 8.77 6.09 1.60
N PRO A 5 10.11 6.20 1.46
CA PRO A 5 10.90 5.17 0.77
C PRO A 5 10.63 3.78 1.34
N LEU A 6 10.38 2.81 0.46
CA LEU A 6 10.11 1.44 0.88
C LEU A 6 11.33 0.83 1.56
N ASN A 7 11.07 0.04 2.61
CA ASN A 7 12.08 -0.84 3.19
C ASN A 7 12.66 -1.76 2.09
N PRO A 8 13.99 -1.97 2.02
CA PRO A 8 14.61 -2.84 1.02
C PRO A 8 13.99 -4.24 0.92
N ARG A 9 13.49 -4.80 2.04
CA ARG A 9 12.77 -6.07 2.06
C ARG A 9 11.50 -6.04 1.20
N LEU A 10 10.74 -4.95 1.26
CA LEU A 10 9.51 -4.78 0.47
C LEU A 10 9.83 -4.56 -1.01
N VAL A 11 10.91 -3.82 -1.31
CA VAL A 11 11.41 -3.67 -2.68
C VAL A 11 11.75 -5.03 -3.27
N GLU A 12 12.47 -5.87 -2.52
CA GLU A 12 12.83 -7.22 -2.96
C GLU A 12 11.60 -8.13 -3.11
N PHE A 13 10.64 -8.03 -2.20
CA PHE A 13 9.36 -8.74 -2.30
C PHE A 13 8.60 -8.42 -3.60
N LEU A 14 8.51 -7.12 -3.93
CA LEU A 14 7.87 -6.64 -5.17
C LEU A 14 8.61 -7.15 -6.41
N LYS A 15 9.94 -7.08 -6.42
CA LYS A 15 10.77 -7.57 -7.53
C LYS A 15 10.59 -9.07 -7.76
N LYS A 16 10.74 -9.88 -6.71
CA LYS A 16 10.62 -11.35 -6.77
C LYS A 16 9.27 -11.81 -7.32
N ARG A 17 8.21 -11.03 -7.09
CA ARG A 17 6.83 -11.33 -7.53
C ARG A 17 6.40 -10.59 -8.78
N LYS A 18 7.29 -9.82 -9.42
CA LYS A 18 6.98 -9.00 -10.61
C LYS A 18 5.82 -8.02 -10.37
N LEU A 19 5.74 -7.45 -9.16
CA LEU A 19 4.70 -6.51 -8.75
C LEU A 19 5.14 -5.05 -8.81
N LYS A 20 6.42 -4.77 -9.08
CA LYS A 20 6.98 -3.42 -8.98
C LYS A 20 6.23 -2.38 -9.84
N GLU A 21 5.98 -2.68 -11.11
CA GLU A 21 5.27 -1.77 -12.01
C GLU A 21 3.82 -1.54 -11.59
N LYS A 22 3.14 -2.59 -11.11
CA LYS A 22 1.77 -2.48 -10.60
C LYS A 22 1.73 -1.62 -9.34
N PHE A 23 2.67 -1.85 -8.43
CA PHE A 23 2.81 -1.04 -7.23
C PHE A 23 3.07 0.43 -7.58
N ASP A 24 3.98 0.72 -8.52
CA ASP A 24 4.29 2.10 -8.92
C ASP A 24 3.07 2.81 -9.52
N LYS A 25 2.30 2.11 -10.34
CA LYS A 25 1.03 2.63 -10.89
C LYS A 25 0.03 2.98 -9.78
N GLN A 26 -0.16 2.07 -8.83
CA GLN A 26 -1.10 2.28 -7.72
C GLN A 26 -0.58 3.35 -6.75
N LYS A 27 0.73 3.41 -6.50
CA LYS A 27 1.38 4.50 -5.75
C LYS A 27 1.06 5.85 -6.37
N LEU A 28 1.19 6.00 -7.69
CA LEU A 28 0.87 7.25 -8.36
C LEU A 28 -0.59 7.68 -8.13
N LEU A 29 -1.54 6.74 -8.26
CA LEU A 29 -2.95 7.00 -7.97
C LEU A 29 -3.16 7.38 -6.50
N PHE A 30 -2.51 6.69 -5.58
CA PHE A 30 -2.60 6.95 -4.14
C PHE A 30 -2.06 8.33 -3.77
N GLU A 31 -0.93 8.73 -4.35
CA GLU A 31 -0.32 10.04 -4.11
C GLU A 31 -1.21 11.20 -4.57
N GLN A 32 -1.94 10.99 -5.67
CA GLN A 32 -2.92 11.93 -6.23
C GLN A 32 -4.24 11.94 -5.46
N ASN A 33 -4.81 10.77 -5.18
CA ASN A 33 -6.09 10.62 -4.51
C ASN A 33 -6.17 9.28 -3.75
N ILE A 34 -6.11 9.34 -2.42
CA ILE A 34 -6.20 8.15 -1.56
C ILE A 34 -7.54 7.40 -1.65
N SER A 35 -8.61 8.06 -2.12
CA SER A 35 -9.95 7.46 -2.30
C SER A 35 -10.22 7.06 -3.75
N HIS A 36 -9.19 6.99 -4.59
CA HIS A 36 -9.35 6.57 -5.99
C HIS A 36 -9.97 5.15 -6.05
N PRO A 37 -11.03 4.91 -6.85
CA PRO A 37 -11.77 3.64 -6.85
C PRO A 37 -10.88 2.39 -7.07
N SER A 38 -9.90 2.47 -7.97
CA SER A 38 -8.96 1.37 -8.24
C SER A 38 -8.04 0.98 -7.07
N LEU A 39 -7.89 1.85 -6.07
CA LEU A 39 -7.11 1.55 -4.87
C LEU A 39 -7.91 0.70 -3.88
N GLU A 40 -9.24 0.83 -3.89
CA GLU A 40 -10.14 0.22 -2.91
C GLU A 40 -9.63 0.42 -1.47
N THR A 41 -9.14 1.62 -1.15
CA THR A 41 -8.49 1.90 0.14
C THR A 41 -9.43 1.60 1.31
N GLU A 42 -8.97 0.81 2.27
CA GLU A 42 -9.77 0.35 3.40
C GLU A 42 -9.00 0.39 4.71
N LEU A 43 -9.72 0.64 5.81
CA LEU A 43 -9.20 0.50 7.16
C LEU A 43 -9.29 -0.97 7.57
N LEU A 44 -8.17 -1.56 7.96
CA LEU A 44 -8.09 -2.95 8.38
C LEU A 44 -8.59 -3.12 9.82
N GLU A 45 -9.19 -4.27 10.07
CA GLU A 45 -9.51 -4.71 11.42
C GLU A 45 -8.27 -5.31 12.11
N PRO A 46 -8.11 -5.14 13.44
CA PRO A 46 -8.92 -4.30 14.32
C PRO A 46 -8.67 -2.78 14.14
N LYS A 47 -9.73 -1.98 14.02
CA LYS A 47 -9.64 -0.51 13.76
C LYS A 47 -8.76 0.27 14.73
N GLN A 48 -8.58 -0.21 15.97
CA GLN A 48 -7.76 0.44 16.99
C GLN A 48 -6.29 0.62 16.58
N PHE A 49 -5.78 -0.27 15.70
CA PHE A 49 -4.40 -0.19 15.22
C PHE A 49 -4.21 0.78 14.06
N ARG A 50 -5.32 1.27 13.47
CA ARG A 50 -5.30 2.26 12.38
C ARG A 50 -4.42 1.85 11.20
N PHE A 51 -4.38 0.55 10.90
CA PHE A 51 -3.75 0.04 9.69
C PHE A 51 -4.68 0.21 8.52
N TRP A 52 -4.16 0.72 7.42
CA TRP A 52 -4.91 0.90 6.18
C TRP A 52 -4.30 0.02 5.12
N SER A 53 -5.07 -0.28 4.07
CA SER A 53 -4.52 -0.95 2.91
C SER A 53 -5.07 -0.41 1.62
N PHE A 54 -4.25 -0.44 0.57
CA PHE A 54 -4.70 -0.22 -0.80
C PHE A 54 -4.25 -1.35 -1.71
N ARG A 55 -5.03 -1.57 -2.76
CA ARG A 55 -4.82 -2.62 -3.76
C ARG A 55 -3.57 -2.34 -4.61
N ILE A 56 -2.71 -3.34 -4.75
CA ILE A 56 -1.64 -3.39 -5.77
C ILE A 56 -2.17 -4.07 -7.02
N ASP A 57 -2.82 -5.23 -6.84
CA ASP A 57 -3.61 -5.92 -7.85
C ASP A 57 -4.70 -6.76 -7.17
N GLN A 58 -5.43 -7.60 -7.91
CA GLN A 58 -6.51 -8.40 -7.34
C GLN A 58 -6.04 -9.33 -6.19
N LYS A 59 -4.76 -9.67 -6.12
CA LYS A 59 -4.20 -10.59 -5.13
C LYS A 59 -3.46 -9.88 -4.00
N TYR A 60 -2.73 -8.81 -4.29
CA TYR A 60 -1.83 -8.17 -3.33
C TYR A 60 -2.32 -6.80 -2.89
N ARG A 61 -2.13 -6.50 -1.60
CA ARG A 61 -2.39 -5.18 -1.01
C ARG A 61 -1.15 -4.66 -0.31
N ALA A 62 -0.97 -3.34 -0.35
CA ALA A 62 0.02 -2.63 0.44
C ALA A 62 -0.65 -2.17 1.75
N ILE A 63 -0.07 -2.54 2.89
CA ILE A 63 -0.52 -2.09 4.20
C ILE A 63 0.30 -0.88 4.61
N PHE A 64 -0.38 0.16 5.08
CA PHE A 64 0.27 1.41 5.44
C PHE A 64 -0.31 2.04 6.72
N ILE A 65 0.49 2.94 7.29
CA ILE A 65 0.10 3.80 8.41
C ILE A 65 0.33 5.27 8.07
N PHE A 66 -0.47 6.13 8.68
CA PHE A 66 -0.24 7.57 8.64
C PHE A 66 0.85 7.94 9.65
N MET A 67 1.95 8.51 9.15
CA MET A 67 3.04 9.03 9.98
C MET A 67 2.77 10.48 10.37
N GLN A 68 2.20 11.25 9.44
CA GLN A 68 1.81 12.64 9.58
C GLN A 68 0.54 12.88 8.74
N LYS A 69 0.05 14.13 8.68
CA LYS A 69 -1.16 14.49 7.93
C LYS A 69 -1.13 14.03 6.47
N ASP A 70 -0.01 14.23 5.79
CA ASP A 70 0.13 14.00 4.35
C ASP A 70 1.23 12.98 4.00
N THR A 71 1.69 12.20 4.99
CA THR A 71 2.80 11.23 4.83
C THR A 71 2.40 9.86 5.38
N VAL A 72 2.64 8.83 4.58
CA VAL A 72 2.40 7.43 4.96
C VAL A 72 3.65 6.56 4.82
N GLU A 73 3.69 5.49 5.60
CA GLU A 73 4.70 4.44 5.49
C GLU A 73 4.04 3.12 5.09
N ILE A 74 4.60 2.43 4.08
CA ILE A 74 4.20 1.06 3.77
C ILE A 74 4.94 0.13 4.72
N ILE A 75 4.19 -0.55 5.59
CA ILE A 75 4.74 -1.43 6.62
C ILE A 75 4.78 -2.89 6.17
N ASP A 76 3.90 -3.28 5.24
CA ASP A 76 3.86 -4.64 4.70
C ASP A 76 3.18 -4.70 3.32
N ILE A 77 3.42 -5.80 2.60
CA ILE A 77 2.73 -6.16 1.36
C ILE A 77 2.28 -7.60 1.47
N ASN A 78 0.98 -7.81 1.60
CA ASN A 78 0.40 -9.13 1.81
C ASN A 78 -0.46 -9.59 0.63
N ASN A 79 -0.65 -10.91 0.56
CA ASN A 79 -1.66 -11.51 -0.29
C ASN A 79 -2.99 -11.46 0.49
N HIS A 80 -4.01 -10.82 -0.06
CA HIS A 80 -5.32 -10.69 0.58
C HIS A 80 -6.03 -12.04 0.78
N TYR A 81 -5.60 -13.11 0.08
CA TYR A 81 -6.16 -14.46 0.15
C TYR A 81 -5.29 -15.45 0.95
N GLN A 82 -4.96 -15.15 2.20
CA GLN A 82 -4.48 -16.19 3.13
C GLN A 82 -5.59 -16.63 4.07
#